data_AF-A0A2D0HG87-F1
#
_entry.id   AF-A0A2D0HG87-F1
#
_cell.length_a   1.000
_cell.length_b   1.000
_cell.length_c   1.000
_cell.angle_alpha   90.00
_cell.angle_beta   90.00
_cell.angle_gamma   90.00
#
_symmetry.space_group_name_H-M   'P 1'
#
loop_
_entity.id
_entity.type
_entity.pdbx_description
1 polymer ?
#
loop_
_entity_poly.entity_id
_entity_poly.type
_entity_poly.pdbx_seq_one_letter_code
_entity_poly.pdbx_strand_id
1 'polypeptide(L)'
;MNLVEQLQEVPDYRHIRGRRHELWLVLLLILLGAMTGYWGYRPLEDFTKIHRLGLIELLNLDETIKFPSYSTFRRVLKTVDFQPFTDLIF
;
A
#
# COMPACT_ATOMS: atom_id res chain seq x y z
N MET A 1 17.55 0.55 8.96
CA MET A 1 16.51 -0.18 8.24
C MET A 1 15.21 -0.09 9.02
N ASN A 2 14.26 0.69 8.51
CA ASN A 2 12.89 0.77 9.00
C ASN A 2 11.92 0.07 8.04
N LEU A 3 10.66 -0.09 8.44
CA LEU A 3 9.66 -0.79 7.62
C LEU A 3 9.47 -0.17 6.23
N VAL A 4 9.47 1.16 6.11
CA VAL A 4 9.32 1.83 4.81
C VAL A 4 10.49 1.52 3.89
N GLU A 5 11.72 1.59 4.42
CA GLU A 5 12.94 1.21 3.69
C GLU A 5 12.85 -0.25 3.21
N GLN A 6 12.39 -1.16 4.07
CA GLN A 6 12.19 -2.57 3.71
C GLN A 6 11.15 -2.78 2.61
N LEU A 7 10.04 -2.03 2.65
CA LEU A 7 9.01 -2.09 1.61
C LEU A 7 9.46 -1.51 0.27
N GLN A 8 10.43 -0.59 0.28
CA GLN A 8 11.01 0.00 -0.93
C GLN A 8 11.92 -0.99 -1.68
N GLU A 9 12.50 -1.97 -1.00
CA GLU A 9 13.30 -3.04 -1.60
C GLU A 9 12.45 -4.09 -2.35
N VAL A 10 11.11 -4.08 -2.16
CA VAL A 10 10.23 -5.02 -2.86
C VAL A 10 10.16 -4.66 -4.35
N PRO A 11 10.54 -5.58 -5.25
CA PRO A 11 10.59 -5.28 -6.68
C PRO A 11 9.19 -5.06 -7.27
N ASP A 12 9.04 -3.97 -8.03
CA ASP A 12 7.78 -3.63 -8.71
C ASP A 12 7.76 -4.08 -10.17
N TYR A 13 7.22 -5.29 -10.40
CA TYR A 13 7.04 -5.86 -11.73
C TYR A 13 5.80 -5.34 -12.47
N ARG A 14 5.05 -4.37 -11.90
CA ARG A 14 3.88 -3.80 -12.58
C ARG A 14 4.35 -3.01 -13.81
N HIS A 15 3.59 -3.13 -14.90
CA HIS A 15 3.80 -2.33 -16.10
C HIS A 15 3.75 -0.83 -15.76
N ILE A 16 4.58 0.00 -16.41
CA ILE A 16 4.74 1.42 -16.05
C ILE A 16 3.43 2.23 -16.11
N ARG A 17 2.56 1.94 -17.09
CA ARG A 17 1.20 2.52 -17.19
C ARG A 17 0.28 2.18 -16.00
N GLY A 18 0.63 1.16 -15.21
CA GLY A 18 -0.07 0.72 -14.01
C GLY A 18 0.50 1.29 -12.70
N ARG A 19 1.63 2.01 -12.74
CA ARG A 19 2.30 2.58 -11.56
C ARG A 19 1.85 4.02 -11.31
N ARG A 20 0.59 4.18 -10.90
CA ARG A 20 0.09 5.49 -10.42
C ARG A 20 0.50 5.79 -8.98
N HIS A 21 0.79 4.74 -8.22
CA HIS A 21 1.22 4.81 -6.83
C HIS A 21 2.43 3.90 -6.67
N GLU A 22 3.44 4.38 -5.95
CA GLU A 22 4.61 3.58 -5.59
C GLU A 22 4.20 2.30 -4.87
N LEU A 23 4.89 1.19 -5.15
CA LEU A 23 4.50 -0.12 -4.62
C LEU A 23 4.55 -0.14 -3.09
N TRP A 24 5.63 0.39 -2.51
CA TRP A 24 5.83 0.46 -1.06
C TRP A 24 4.65 1.14 -0.35
N LEU A 25 4.10 2.21 -0.93
CA LEU A 25 2.97 2.93 -0.35
C LEU A 25 1.71 2.05 -0.34
N VAL A 26 1.44 1.34 -1.44
CA VAL A 26 0.29 0.44 -1.50
C VAL A 26 0.43 -0.70 -0.49
N LEU A 27 1.62 -1.28 -0.35
CA LEU A 27 1.92 -2.34 0.61
C LEU A 27 1.76 -1.86 2.06
N LEU A 28 2.27 -0.66 2.37
CA LEU A 28 2.12 -0.05 3.69
C LEU A 28 0.64 0.18 4.04
N LEU A 29 -0.16 0.69 3.10
CA LEU A 29 -1.60 0.90 3.30
C LEU A 29 -2.36 -0.42 3.49
N ILE A 30 -1.96 -1.49 2.79
CA ILE A 30 -2.50 -2.84 3.01
C ILE A 30 -2.20 -3.30 4.44
N LEU A 31 -0.97 -3.13 4.92
CA LEU A 31 -0.55 -3.55 6.25
C LEU A 31 -1.30 -2.76 7.34
N LEU A 32 -1.32 -1.43 7.24
CA LEU A 32 -2.01 -0.56 8.20
C LEU A 32 -3.52 -0.84 8.23
N GLY A 33 -4.14 -0.99 7.07
CA GLY A 33 -5.55 -1.33 6.96
C GLY A 33 -5.85 -2.70 7.58
N ALA A 34 -5.04 -3.72 7.30
CA ALA A 34 -5.17 -5.05 7.90
C ALA A 34 -5.03 -5.00 9.44
N MET A 35 -4.00 -4.32 9.97
CA MET A 35 -3.77 -4.16 11.41
C MET A 35 -4.92 -3.45 12.13
N THR A 36 -5.69 -2.64 11.41
CA THR A 36 -6.83 -1.88 11.94
C THR A 36 -8.19 -2.50 11.60
N GLY A 37 -8.22 -3.70 11.02
CA GLY A 37 -9.44 -4.46 10.77
C GLY A 37 -10.12 -4.24 9.41
N TYR A 38 -9.49 -3.49 8.50
CA TYR A 38 -10.00 -3.24 7.14
C TYR A 38 -9.58 -4.38 6.19
N TRP A 39 -10.23 -5.53 6.35
CA TRP A 39 -9.94 -6.74 5.57
C TRP A 39 -10.59 -6.72 4.18
N GLY A 40 -9.78 -6.75 3.14
CA GLY A 40 -10.24 -6.86 1.74
C GLY A 40 -10.21 -5.55 0.96
N TYR A 41 -10.48 -5.61 -0.35
CA TYR A 41 -10.13 -4.52 -1.27
C TYR A 41 -10.95 -3.24 -1.09
N ARG A 42 -12.27 -3.36 -0.85
CA ARG A 42 -13.14 -2.19 -0.63
C ARG A 42 -12.91 -1.58 0.75
N PRO A 43 -12.83 -2.38 1.84
CA PRO A 43 -12.42 -1.85 3.14
C PRO A 43 -11.09 -1.10 3.11
N LEU A 44 -10.09 -1.58 2.36
CA LEU A 44 -8.83 -0.84 2.20
C LEU A 44 -8.98 0.51 1.49
N GLU A 45 -9.86 0.60 0.49
CA GLU A 45 -10.19 1.90 -0.11
C GLU A 45 -10.90 2.82 0.90
N ASP A 46 -11.85 2.29 1.66
CA ASP A 46 -12.56 3.05 2.69
C ASP A 46 -11.61 3.54 3.79
N PHE A 47 -10.66 2.70 4.24
CA PHE A 47 -9.59 3.05 5.17
C PHE A 47 -8.84 4.31 4.71
N THR A 48 -8.39 4.34 3.46
CA THR A 48 -7.64 5.50 2.93
C THR A 48 -8.49 6.77 2.81
N LYS A 49 -9.81 6.64 2.63
CA LYS A 49 -10.74 7.77 2.57
C LYS A 49 -11.03 8.32 3.96
N ILE A 50 -11.33 7.43 4.91
CA ILE A 50 -11.67 7.77 6.29
C ILE A 50 -10.47 8.40 7.00
N HIS A 51 -9.28 7.82 6.83
CA HIS A 51 -8.07 8.25 7.53
C HIS A 51 -7.17 9.16 6.67
N ARG A 52 -7.70 9.77 5.60
CA ARG A 52 -6.92 10.52 4.60
C ARG A 52 -5.96 11.54 5.23
N LEU A 53 -6.47 12.43 6.07
CA LEU A 53 -5.67 13.52 6.65
C LEU A 53 -4.55 12.97 7.54
N GLY A 54 -4.88 12.01 8.41
CA GLY A 54 -3.89 11.36 9.29
C GLY A 54 -2.83 10.60 8.51
N LEU A 55 -3.18 9.94 7.40
CA LEU A 55 -2.21 9.27 6.54
C LEU A 55 -1.29 10.24 5.81
N ILE A 56 -1.82 11.38 5.35
CA ILE A 56 -1.03 12.44 4.71
C ILE A 56 -0.01 13.01 5.70
N GLU A 57 -0.45 13.33 6.91
CA GLU A 57 0.41 13.85 7.98
C GLU A 57 1.45 12.82 8.41
N LEU A 58 1.03 11.59 8.73
CA LEU A 58 1.89 10.52 9.22
C LEU A 58 3.00 10.15 8.24
N LEU A 59 2.68 10.15 6.94
CA LEU A 59 3.60 9.73 5.88
C LEU A 59 4.26 10.91 5.15
N ASN A 60 4.00 12.15 5.59
CA ASN A 60 4.48 13.39 4.98
C ASN A 60 4.25 13.43 3.45
N LEU A 61 3.01 13.14 3.04
CA LEU A 61 2.61 13.09 1.63
C LEU A 61 2.10 14.44 1.14
N ASP A 62 2.10 14.63 -0.18
CA ASP A 62 1.46 15.79 -0.80
C ASP A 62 -0.06 15.78 -0.58
N GLU A 63 -0.66 16.91 -0.22
CA GLU A 63 -2.10 16.99 0.08
C GLU A 63 -2.99 16.64 -1.12
N THR A 64 -2.50 16.81 -2.35
CA THR A 64 -3.21 16.50 -3.60
C THR A 64 -3.12 15.01 -3.97
N ILE A 65 -2.40 14.20 -3.19
CA ILE A 65 -2.21 12.78 -3.49
C ILE A 65 -3.55 12.05 -3.67
N LYS A 66 -3.62 11.23 -4.71
CA LYS A 66 -4.71 10.28 -4.91
C LYS A 66 -4.31 8.98 -4.22
N PHE A 67 -5.17 8.48 -3.34
CA PHE A 67 -4.95 7.17 -2.72
C PHE A 67 -5.40 6.04 -3.66
N PRO A 68 -4.86 4.81 -3.48
CA PRO A 68 -5.24 3.66 -4.28
C PRO A 68 -6.73 3.34 -4.19
N SER A 69 -7.35 3.04 -5.33
CA SER A 69 -8.71 2.48 -5.39
C SER A 69 -8.73 1.00 -5.00
N TYR A 70 -9.92 0.43 -4.72
CA TYR A 70 -10.07 -1.02 -4.51
C TYR A 70 -9.48 -1.84 -5.66
N SER A 71 -9.60 -1.35 -6.89
CA SER A 71 -9.07 -2.01 -8.09
C SER A 71 -7.54 -1.97 -8.14
N THR A 72 -6.92 -0.95 -7.55
CA THR A 72 -5.46 -0.85 -7.40
C THR A 72 -4.98 -1.82 -6.34
N PHE A 73 -5.61 -1.85 -5.16
CA PHE A 73 -5.30 -2.82 -4.10
C PHE A 73 -5.43 -4.26 -4.60
N ARG A 74 -6.56 -4.58 -5.26
CA ARG A 74 -6.77 -5.90 -5.87
C ARG A 74 -5.66 -6.24 -6.87
N ARG A 75 -5.25 -5.30 -7.71
CA ARG A 75 -4.20 -5.56 -8.70
C ARG A 75 -2.88 -5.88 -8.01
N VAL A 76 -2.45 -5.06 -7.06
CA VAL A 76 -1.20 -5.27 -6.32
C VAL A 76 -1.22 -6.61 -5.59
N LEU A 77 -2.27 -6.89 -4.81
CA LEU A 77 -2.40 -8.15 -4.07
C LEU A 77 -2.48 -9.40 -4.97
N LYS A 78 -2.81 -9.26 -6.26
CA LYS A 78 -2.80 -10.40 -7.21
C LYS A 78 -1.49 -10.56 -7.97
N THR A 79 -0.63 -9.54 -7.99
CA THR A 79 0.58 -9.52 -8.83
C THR A 79 1.87 -9.42 -8.05
N VAL A 80 1.82 -8.97 -6.79
CA VAL A 80 2.99 -8.92 -5.94
C VAL A 80 3.43 -10.35 -5.60
N ASP A 81 4.72 -10.62 -5.75
CA ASP A 81 5.30 -11.81 -5.19
C ASP A 81 5.42 -11.60 -3.68
N PHE A 82 4.70 -12.41 -2.90
CA PHE A 82 4.71 -12.31 -1.45
C PHE A 82 5.86 -13.08 -0.80
N GLN A 83 6.63 -13.89 -1.53
CA GLN A 83 7.77 -14.59 -0.93
C GLN A 83 8.75 -13.62 -0.26
N PRO A 84 9.25 -12.56 -0.94
CA PRO A 84 10.10 -11.56 -0.30
C PRO A 84 9.47 -10.87 0.91
N PHE A 85 8.14 -10.75 0.94
CA PHE A 85 7.42 -10.13 2.05
C PHE A 85 7.28 -11.07 3.25
N THR A 86 7.13 -12.37 3.00
CA THR A 86 6.98 -13.39 4.05
C THR A 86 8.30 -13.57 4.80
N ASP A 87 9.41 -13.59 4.06
CA ASP A 87 10.79 -13.67 4.60
C ASP A 87 11.19 -12.44 5.44
N LEU A 88 10.43 -11.34 5.33
CA LEU A 88 10.70 -10.09 6.03
C LEU A 88 9.97 -10.01 7.38
N ILE A 89 8.88 -10.79 7.53
CA ILE A 89 8.00 -10.79 8.71
C ILE A 89 8.24 -12.03 9.60
N PHE A 90 8.76 -13.12 9.05
CA PHE A 90 9.07 -14.37 9.75
C PHE A 90 10.56 -14.71 9.65
#